data_AF-A0A3M2HHR5-F1
#
_entry.id   AF-A0A3M2HHR5-F1
#
_cell.length_a   1.000
_cell.length_b   1.000
_cell.length_c   1.000
_cell.angle_alpha   90.00
_cell.angle_beta   90.00
_cell.angle_gamma   90.00
#
_symmetry.space_group_name_H-M   'P 1'
#
loop_
_entity.id
_entity.type
_entity.pdbx_description
1 polymer ?
#
loop_
_entity_poly.entity_id
_entity_poly.type
_entity_poly.pdbx_seq_one_letter_code
_entity_poly.pdbx_strand_id
1 'polypeptide(L)'
;MADEHFGLPVGFLYAGAPTVYGSLWAVNDFSTALLMSKVYEGLEKEGKSKASALREAQLWLRDLTAGEALALVQEKEAELQERMAWEDIPPFRRELQLHEENERPFAHPYWWAAFQCVGV
;
A
#
# COMPACT_ATOMS: atom_id res chain seq x y z
N MET A 1 -10.28 -30.41 -6.96
CA MET A 1 -10.62 -29.04 -6.54
C MET A 1 -9.33 -28.25 -6.61
N ALA A 2 -9.16 -27.48 -7.69
CA ALA A 2 -7.98 -26.65 -7.84
C ALA A 2 -8.10 -25.48 -6.86
N ASP A 3 -7.01 -25.28 -6.14
CA ASP A 3 -6.75 -24.23 -5.17
C ASP A 3 -6.90 -22.85 -5.82
N GLU A 4 -8.05 -22.22 -5.58
CA GLU A 4 -8.53 -21.00 -6.24
C GLU A 4 -7.65 -19.77 -5.94
N HIS A 5 -6.81 -19.85 -4.91
CA HIS A 5 -5.92 -18.75 -4.48
C HIS A 5 -4.73 -18.51 -5.41
N PHE A 6 -4.34 -19.49 -6.22
CA PHE A 6 -3.31 -19.30 -7.24
C PHE A 6 -3.88 -18.92 -8.61
N GLY A 7 -5.20 -19.06 -8.83
CA GLY A 7 -5.79 -18.95 -10.17
C GLY A 7 -5.66 -17.56 -10.80
N LEU A 8 -5.94 -16.50 -10.03
CA LEU A 8 -5.98 -15.14 -10.57
C LEU A 8 -4.58 -14.60 -10.90
N PRO A 9 -3.59 -14.58 -9.97
CA PRO A 9 -2.26 -14.08 -10.30
C PRO A 9 -1.58 -14.90 -11.40
N VAL A 10 -1.76 -16.23 -11.39
CA VAL A 10 -1.21 -17.11 -12.43
C VAL A 10 -1.86 -16.85 -13.79
N GLY A 11 -3.16 -16.54 -13.84
CA GLY A 11 -3.84 -16.13 -15.06
C GLY A 11 -3.21 -14.89 -15.71
N PHE A 12 -2.85 -13.88 -14.92
CA PHE A 12 -2.14 -12.70 -15.41
C PHE A 12 -0.72 -13.01 -15.91
N LEU A 13 0.00 -13.90 -15.23
CA LEU A 13 1.32 -14.35 -15.69
C LEU A 13 1.20 -15.10 -17.03
N TYR A 14 0.20 -15.96 -17.17
CA TYR A 14 -0.09 -16.67 -18.42
C TYR A 14 -0.49 -15.71 -19.55
N ALA A 15 -1.17 -14.62 -19.23
CA ALA A 15 -1.50 -13.54 -20.16
C ALA A 15 -0.29 -12.64 -20.53
N GLY A 16 0.90 -12.91 -19.99
CA GLY A 16 2.15 -12.24 -20.36
C GLY A 16 2.62 -11.16 -19.39
N ALA A 17 1.95 -10.96 -18.25
CA ALA A 17 2.47 -10.06 -17.22
C ALA A 17 3.78 -10.66 -16.63
N PRO A 18 4.88 -9.89 -16.50
CA PRO A 18 6.12 -10.41 -15.95
C PRO A 18 6.02 -10.63 -14.43
N THR A 19 5.19 -9.83 -13.75
CA THR A 19 5.01 -9.89 -12.30
C THR A 19 3.64 -9.32 -11.92
N VAL A 20 3.06 -9.88 -10.87
CA VAL A 20 1.75 -9.50 -10.35
C VAL A 20 1.87 -9.28 -8.84
N TYR A 21 1.36 -8.14 -8.36
CA TYR A 21 1.04 -7.96 -6.95
C TYR A 21 -0.41 -8.37 -6.72
N GLY A 22 -0.66 -9.19 -5.71
CA GLY A 22 -2.01 -9.61 -5.33
C GLY A 22 -2.15 -9.69 -3.82
N SER A 23 -3.36 -9.51 -3.30
CA SER A 23 -3.66 -9.67 -1.88
C SER A 23 -4.25 -11.04 -1.58
N LEU A 24 -3.94 -11.58 -0.40
CA LEU A 24 -4.48 -12.85 0.10
C LEU A 24 -5.86 -12.70 0.77
N TRP A 25 -6.19 -11.49 1.23
CA TRP A 25 -7.49 -11.14 1.81
C TRP A 25 -7.96 -9.77 1.31
N ALA A 26 -9.19 -9.39 1.66
CA ALA A 26 -9.71 -8.04 1.43
C ALA A 26 -8.89 -7.03 2.24
N VAL A 27 -8.28 -6.08 1.54
CA VAL A 27 -7.39 -5.08 2.12
C VAL A 27 -8.14 -3.78 2.41
N ASN A 28 -7.62 -3.00 3.34
CA ASN A 28 -8.10 -1.65 3.58
C ASN A 28 -7.53 -0.69 2.52
N ASP A 29 -8.39 0.17 1.97
CA ASP A 29 -8.01 1.08 0.88
C ASP A 29 -6.95 2.09 1.32
N PHE A 30 -7.03 2.59 2.55
CA PHE A 30 -6.08 3.58 3.06
C PHE A 30 -4.68 3.00 3.20
N SER A 31 -4.57 1.86 3.91
CA SER A 31 -3.28 1.20 4.11
C SER A 31 -2.69 0.74 2.77
N THR A 32 -3.54 0.33 1.83
CA THR A 32 -3.12 -0.05 0.47
C THR A 32 -2.59 1.14 -0.32
N ALA A 33 -3.24 2.30 -0.25
CA ALA A 33 -2.78 3.52 -0.93
C ALA A 33 -1.40 3.95 -0.42
N LEU A 34 -1.19 3.94 0.90
CA LEU A 34 0.12 4.22 1.51
C LEU A 34 1.18 3.20 1.06
N LEU A 35 0.86 1.90 1.16
CA LEU A 35 1.75 0.82 0.76
C LEU A 35 2.18 0.97 -0.71
N MET A 36 1.22 1.09 -1.62
CA MET A 36 1.50 1.16 -3.06
C MET A 36 2.21 2.44 -3.45
N SER A 37 1.91 3.57 -2.80
CA SER A 37 2.68 4.81 -2.98
C SER A 37 4.17 4.57 -2.67
N LYS A 38 4.48 3.87 -1.57
CA LYS A 38 5.86 3.52 -1.20
C LYS A 38 6.49 2.50 -2.15
N VAL A 39 5.72 1.53 -2.65
CA VAL A 39 6.19 0.58 -3.67
C VAL A 39 6.62 1.32 -4.94
N TYR A 40 5.77 2.21 -5.47
CA TYR A 40 6.08 2.97 -6.69
C TYR A 40 7.27 3.91 -6.48
N GLU A 41 7.40 4.53 -5.30
CA GLU A 41 8.60 5.30 -4.96
C GLU A 41 9.87 4.46 -5.08
N GLY A 42 9.87 3.25 -4.49
CA GLY A 42 11.00 2.33 -4.56
C GLY A 42 11.32 1.85 -5.98
N LEU A 43 10.30 1.66 -6.82
CA LEU A 43 10.47 1.27 -8.22
C LEU A 43 11.03 2.41 -9.08
N GLU A 44 10.39 3.57 -9.03
CA GLU A 44 10.66 4.68 -9.96
C GLU A 44 11.84 5.54 -9.54
N LYS A 45 11.96 5.83 -8.24
CA LYS A 45 13.00 6.75 -7.73
C LYS A 45 14.26 6.01 -7.30
N GLU A 46 14.11 4.81 -6.75
CA GLU A 46 15.23 4.05 -6.17
C GLU A 46 15.69 2.89 -7.06
N GLY A 47 14.96 2.55 -8.12
CA GLY A 47 15.32 1.47 -9.06
C GLY A 47 15.30 0.07 -8.43
N LYS A 48 14.50 -0.15 -7.37
CA LYS A 48 14.42 -1.42 -6.67
C LYS A 48 13.75 -2.49 -7.52
N SER A 49 14.06 -3.75 -7.23
CA SER A 49 13.28 -4.87 -7.76
C SER A 49 11.87 -4.84 -7.18
N LYS A 50 10.91 -5.43 -7.91
CA LYS A 50 9.49 -5.50 -7.49
C LYS A 50 9.32 -6.15 -6.10
N ALA A 51 10.00 -7.27 -5.88
CA ALA A 51 9.96 -7.95 -4.60
C ALA A 51 10.59 -7.11 -3.46
N SER A 52 11.70 -6.41 -3.72
CA SER A 52 12.34 -5.55 -2.71
C SER A 52 11.47 -4.33 -2.39
N ALA A 53 10.92 -3.67 -3.40
CA ALA A 53 10.03 -2.53 -3.24
C ALA A 53 8.80 -2.90 -2.40
N LEU A 54 8.18 -4.06 -2.67
CA LEU A 54 7.06 -4.54 -1.85
C LEU A 54 7.46 -4.82 -0.41
N ARG A 55 8.56 -5.58 -0.20
CA ARG A 55 9.03 -5.92 1.15
C ARG A 55 9.36 -4.68 1.97
N GLU A 56 10.04 -3.72 1.37
CA GLU A 56 10.42 -2.48 2.04
C GLU A 56 9.21 -1.60 2.34
N ALA A 57 8.24 -1.52 1.43
CA ALA A 57 6.97 -0.84 1.70
C ALA A 57 6.20 -1.50 2.85
N GLN A 58 6.17 -2.83 2.93
CA GLN A 58 5.54 -3.56 4.03
C GLN A 58 6.21 -3.28 5.39
N LEU A 59 7.55 -3.30 5.42
CA LEU A 59 8.32 -2.97 6.63
C LEU A 59 8.14 -1.50 7.04
N TRP A 60 8.16 -0.59 6.06
CA TRP A 60 7.90 0.82 6.29
C TRP A 60 6.50 1.05 6.86
N LEU A 61 5.46 0.46 6.28
CA LEU A 61 4.09 0.65 6.75
C LEU A 61 3.89 0.07 8.15
N ARG A 62 4.49 -1.08 8.46
CA ARG A 62 4.48 -1.67 9.80
C ARG A 62 5.04 -0.72 10.87
N ASP A 63 6.10 0.01 10.53
CA ASP A 63 6.82 0.86 11.47
C ASP A 63 6.36 2.33 11.45
N LEU A 64 5.49 2.69 10.49
CA LEU A 64 4.95 4.03 10.32
C LEU A 64 4.14 4.47 11.54
N THR A 65 4.51 5.63 12.09
CA THR A 65 3.80 6.25 13.21
C THR A 65 2.58 7.04 12.73
N ALA A 66 1.61 7.27 13.61
CA ALA A 66 0.43 8.09 13.30
C ALA A 66 0.83 9.53 12.93
N GLY A 67 1.84 10.10 13.60
CA GLY A 67 2.36 11.44 13.29
C GLY A 67 2.95 11.53 11.88
N GLU A 68 3.79 10.56 11.49
CA GLU A 68 4.36 10.49 10.14
C GLU A 68 3.28 10.26 9.09
N ALA A 69 2.34 9.35 9.34
CA ALA A 69 1.22 9.10 8.43
C ALA A 69 0.36 10.35 8.24
N LEU A 70 0.10 11.09 9.32
CA LEU A 70 -0.69 12.32 9.27
C LEU A 70 0.02 13.41 8.44
N ALA A 71 1.32 13.58 8.61
CA ALA A 71 2.12 14.53 7.84
C ALA A 71 2.09 14.19 6.33
N LEU A 72 2.25 12.90 5.99
CA LEU A 72 2.18 12.42 4.60
C LEU A 72 0.81 12.69 3.97
N VAL A 73 -0.28 12.39 4.69
CA VAL A 73 -1.64 12.64 4.21
C VAL A 73 -1.89 14.13 4.02
N GLN A 74 -1.42 14.97 4.94
CA GLN A 74 -1.57 16.43 4.81
C GLN A 74 -0.84 16.98 3.58
N GLU A 75 0.40 16.54 3.34
CA GLU A 75 1.16 16.92 2.16
C GLU A 75 0.45 16.49 0.87
N LYS A 76 -0.04 15.25 0.82
CA LYS A 76 -0.73 14.71 -0.37
C LYS A 76 -2.10 15.33 -0.60
N GLU A 77 -2.86 15.60 0.44
CA GLU A 77 -4.14 16.32 0.30
C GLU A 77 -3.91 17.73 -0.26
N ALA A 78 -2.86 18.45 0.17
CA ALA A 78 -2.55 19.77 -0.38
C ALA A 78 -2.20 19.68 -1.89
N GLU A 79 -1.40 18.68 -2.28
CA GLU A 79 -1.06 18.43 -3.70
C GLU A 79 -2.30 18.08 -4.55
N LEU A 80 -3.20 17.26 -4.01
CA LEU A 80 -4.40 16.79 -4.72
C LEU A 80 -5.51 17.84 -4.77
N GLN A 81 -5.62 18.70 -3.76
CA GLN A 81 -6.57 19.82 -3.75
C GLN A 81 -6.35 20.78 -4.93
N GLU A 82 -5.12 20.92 -5.39
CA GLU A 82 -4.80 21.73 -6.59
C GLU A 82 -5.20 21.01 -7.90
N ARG A 83 -5.44 19.69 -7.87
CA ARG A 83 -5.55 18.82 -9.06
C ARG A 83 -6.93 18.16 -9.25
N MET A 84 -7.78 18.07 -8.23
CA MET A 84 -9.06 17.34 -8.27
C MET A 84 -10.24 18.05 -7.60
N ALA A 85 -11.47 17.66 -7.97
CA ALA A 85 -12.68 17.97 -7.22
C ALA A 85 -12.72 17.15 -5.92
N TRP A 86 -12.81 17.85 -4.79
CA TRP A 86 -12.58 17.38 -3.42
C TRP A 86 -13.49 16.25 -2.89
N GLU A 87 -14.62 15.97 -3.55
CA GLU A 87 -15.72 15.18 -2.95
C GLU A 87 -15.41 13.69 -2.74
N ASP A 88 -14.40 13.14 -3.43
CA ASP A 88 -14.10 11.70 -3.40
C ASP A 88 -12.93 11.31 -2.49
N ILE A 89 -12.27 12.25 -1.80
CA ILE A 89 -11.12 11.94 -0.95
C ILE A 89 -11.62 11.33 0.37
N PRO A 90 -11.34 10.05 0.67
CA PRO A 90 -11.77 9.46 1.94
C PRO A 90 -11.09 10.21 3.10
N PRO A 91 -11.76 10.38 4.24
CA PRO A 91 -11.29 11.25 5.34
C PRO A 91 -10.20 10.58 6.19
N PHE A 92 -9.16 10.04 5.55
CA PHE A 92 -8.07 9.28 6.16
C PHE A 92 -7.41 10.01 7.33
N ARG A 93 -7.29 11.34 7.20
CA ARG A 93 -6.80 12.23 8.25
C ARG A 93 -7.53 12.04 9.59
N ARG A 94 -8.86 11.88 9.55
CA ARG A 94 -9.70 11.81 10.75
C ARG A 94 -9.40 10.58 11.58
N GLU A 95 -9.15 9.45 10.92
CA GLU A 95 -8.84 8.18 11.59
C GLU A 95 -7.45 8.25 12.24
N LEU A 96 -6.46 8.79 11.54
CA LEU A 96 -5.11 8.99 12.07
C LEU A 96 -5.05 9.94 13.27
N GLN A 97 -5.91 10.96 13.31
CA GLN A 97 -5.99 11.91 14.42
C GLN A 97 -6.50 11.29 15.74
N LEU A 98 -7.06 10.07 15.70
CA LEU A 98 -7.51 9.36 16.90
C LEU A 98 -6.36 8.65 17.63
N HIS A 99 -5.21 8.50 16.98
CA HIS A 99 -4.04 7.82 17.51
C HIS A 99 -3.06 8.81 18.16
N GLU A 100 -2.29 8.32 19.14
CA GLU A 100 -1.18 9.09 19.69
C GLU A 100 -0.06 9.25 18.64
N GLU A 101 0.68 10.36 18.66
CA GLU A 101 1.67 10.70 17.62
C GLU A 101 2.68 9.57 17.35
N ASN A 102 3.15 8.90 18.40
CA ASN A 102 4.14 7.82 18.33
C ASN A 102 3.52 6.42 18.19
N GLU A 103 2.19 6.31 18.21
CA GLU A 103 1.50 5.03 18.00
C GLU A 103 1.72 4.54 16.57
N ARG A 104 1.78 3.22 16.38
CA ARG A 104 1.94 2.58 15.06
C ARG A 104 0.63 1.92 14.65
N PRO A 105 -0.33 2.66 14.07
CA PRO A 105 -1.67 2.15 13.78
C PRO A 105 -1.65 0.95 12.82
N PHE A 106 -0.61 0.85 11.98
CA PHE A 106 -0.46 -0.19 10.97
C PHE A 106 0.48 -1.35 11.37
N ALA A 107 0.91 -1.42 12.64
CA ALA A 107 1.86 -2.44 13.09
C ALA A 107 1.33 -3.88 12.90
N HIS A 108 0.01 -4.08 13.03
CA HIS A 108 -0.61 -5.38 12.87
C HIS A 108 -0.53 -5.88 11.41
N PRO A 109 -0.18 -7.15 11.15
CA PRO A 109 0.03 -7.68 9.78
C PRO A 109 -1.20 -7.60 8.87
N TYR A 110 -2.40 -7.49 9.44
CA TYR A 110 -3.64 -7.25 8.68
C TYR A 110 -3.50 -6.16 7.61
N TRP A 111 -2.75 -5.10 7.92
CA TRP A 111 -2.66 -3.89 7.09
C TRP A 111 -1.73 -4.01 5.88
N TRP A 112 -0.75 -4.93 5.91
CA TRP A 112 0.34 -4.98 4.92
C TRP A 112 0.71 -6.39 4.46
N ALA A 113 0.52 -7.41 5.30
CA ALA A 113 0.96 -8.77 5.02
C ALA A 113 0.11 -9.49 3.96
N ALA A 114 -1.00 -8.89 3.54
CA ALA A 114 -1.87 -9.45 2.52
C ALA A 114 -1.16 -9.57 1.17
N PHE A 115 -0.23 -8.64 0.88
CA PHE A 115 0.34 -8.51 -0.45
C PHE A 115 1.48 -9.51 -0.69
N GLN A 116 1.37 -10.20 -1.82
CA GLN A 116 2.39 -11.07 -2.39
C GLN A 116 2.84 -10.54 -3.75
N CYS A 117 4.08 -10.85 -4.11
CA CYS A 117 4.67 -10.59 -5.41
C CYS A 117 4.94 -11.92 -6.10
N VAL A 118 4.26 -12.19 -7.22
CA VAL A 118 4.39 -13.44 -7.99
C VAL A 118 4.93 -13.11 -9.38
N GLY A 119 6.00 -13.79 -9.79
CA GLY A 119 6.66 -13.57 -11.10
C GLY A 119 8.17 -13.44 -10.98
N VAL A 120 8.84 -13.14 -12.10
CA VAL A 120 10.29 -12.98 -12.22
C VAL A 120 10.72 -11.53 -12.39
#